data_AF-A0AA86SI39-F1
#
_entry.id   AF-A0AA86SI39-F1
#
_cell.length_a   1.000
_cell.length_b   1.000
_cell.length_c   1.000
_cell.angle_alpha   90.00
_cell.angle_beta   90.00
_cell.angle_gamma   90.00
#
_symmetry.space_group_name_H-M   'P 1'
#
loop_
_entity.id
_entity.type
_entity.pdbx_description
1 polymer ?
#
loop_
_entity_poly.entity_id
_entity_poly.type
_entity_poly.pdbx_seq_one_letter_code
_entity_poly.pdbx_strand_id
1 'polypeptide(L)'
;MANKVFARRYCSAGCLHATYLEKEFWNEIGCGKMETVEYACDVEGSAFSSSPIDQLGNSKWNLKKLSRLPKSSLRLLETSIPGVTAPMLYIGMLFSHVALEFERVVREHVYTNILSSDGEDGAFDVLLGKITLFPPNILLEHEVPVYKVVQKPGEFIITFSTVETMTEASMICSGGGLNVLVV
;
A
#
# COMPACT_ATOMS: atom_id res chain seq x y z
N MET A 1 -19.34 -5.21 -4.49
CA MET A 1 -18.79 -4.76 -5.78
C MET A 1 -17.53 -5.57 -6.15
N ALA A 2 -16.45 -5.47 -5.36
CA ALA A 2 -15.15 -6.11 -5.62
C ALA A 2 -15.20 -7.61 -6.02
N ASN A 3 -15.91 -8.46 -5.28
CA ASN A 3 -15.99 -9.89 -5.60
C ASN A 3 -16.62 -10.18 -6.98
N LYS A 4 -17.54 -9.33 -7.44
CA LYS A 4 -18.14 -9.47 -8.77
C LYS A 4 -17.14 -9.09 -9.87
N VAL A 5 -16.32 -8.06 -9.65
CA VAL A 5 -15.26 -7.65 -10.58
C VAL A 5 -14.23 -8.77 -10.70
N PHE A 6 -13.78 -9.32 -9.56
CA PHE A 6 -12.84 -10.43 -9.54
C PHE A 6 -13.39 -11.68 -10.24
N ALA A 7 -14.61 -12.10 -9.90
CA ALA A 7 -15.23 -13.29 -10.48
C ALA A 7 -15.46 -13.16 -12.00
N ARG A 8 -15.77 -11.94 -12.49
CA ARG A 8 -15.87 -11.68 -13.93
C ARG A 8 -14.52 -11.82 -14.64
N ARG A 9 -13.43 -11.40 -14.01
CA ARG A 9 -12.10 -11.42 -14.60
C ARG A 9 -11.48 -12.82 -14.64
N TYR A 10 -11.61 -13.58 -13.55
CA TYR A 10 -10.92 -14.87 -13.40
C TYR A 10 -11.84 -16.09 -13.41
N CYS A 11 -13.15 -15.90 -13.64
CA CYS A 11 -14.15 -16.96 -13.58
C CYS A 11 -14.08 -17.80 -12.28
N SER A 12 -13.61 -17.19 -11.19
CA SER A 12 -13.34 -17.84 -9.91
C SER A 12 -13.92 -17.02 -8.77
N ALA A 13 -14.49 -17.72 -7.79
CA ALA A 13 -14.91 -17.13 -6.51
C ALA A 13 -13.83 -17.28 -5.41
N GLY A 14 -12.75 -18.01 -5.69
CA GLY A 14 -11.68 -18.31 -4.76
C GLY A 14 -10.48 -17.36 -4.89
N CYS A 15 -9.67 -17.31 -3.82
CA CYS A 15 -8.42 -16.57 -3.82
C CYS A 15 -7.41 -17.24 -4.78
N LEU A 16 -6.82 -16.47 -5.69
CA LEU A 16 -5.71 -16.93 -6.52
C LEU A 16 -4.39 -16.77 -5.77
N HIS A 17 -3.37 -17.50 -6.20
CA HIS A 17 -2.05 -17.44 -5.56
C HIS A 17 -1.43 -16.05 -5.73
N ALA A 18 -0.76 -15.54 -4.69
CA ALA A 18 -0.21 -14.18 -4.69
C ALA A 18 0.79 -13.94 -5.84
N THR A 19 1.63 -14.92 -6.16
CA THR A 19 2.57 -14.79 -7.30
C THR A 19 1.89 -14.73 -8.66
N TYR A 20 0.71 -15.35 -8.80
CA TYR A 20 -0.07 -15.26 -10.03
C TYR A 20 -0.68 -13.86 -10.16
N LEU A 21 -1.28 -13.36 -9.07
CA LEU A 21 -1.92 -12.04 -9.06
C LEU A 21 -0.93 -10.90 -9.26
N GLU A 22 0.25 -10.98 -8.67
CA GLU A 22 1.34 -10.02 -8.90
C GLU A 22 1.79 -10.01 -10.36
N LYS A 23 1.96 -11.18 -10.98
CA LYS A 23 2.29 -11.27 -12.41
C LYS A 23 1.21 -10.61 -13.26
N GLU A 24 -0.05 -10.89 -12.97
CA GLU A 24 -1.18 -10.28 -13.67
C GLU A 24 -1.28 -8.78 -13.44
N PHE A 25 -0.93 -8.30 -12.25
CA PHE A 25 -0.86 -6.87 -11.94
C PHE A 25 0.17 -6.16 -12.83
N TRP A 26 1.40 -6.67 -12.90
CA TRP A 26 2.43 -6.08 -13.75
C TRP A 26 2.10 -6.15 -15.25
N ASN A 27 1.44 -7.23 -15.68
CA ASN A 27 0.91 -7.32 -17.05
C ASN A 27 -0.15 -6.24 -17.31
N GLU A 28 -1.04 -5.98 -16.34
CA GLU A 28 -2.08 -4.96 -16.44
C GLU A 28 -1.49 -3.54 -16.48
N ILE A 29 -0.48 -3.25 -15.65
CA ILE A 29 0.21 -1.96 -15.65
C ILE A 29 0.91 -1.71 -17.00
N GLY A 30 1.52 -2.73 -17.60
CA GLY A 30 2.29 -2.59 -18.84
C GLY A 30 1.44 -2.49 -20.11
N CYS A 31 0.44 -3.34 -20.28
CA CYS A 31 -0.37 -3.40 -21.51
C CYS A 31 -1.85 -3.73 -21.26
N GLY A 32 -2.34 -3.47 -20.05
CA GLY A 32 -3.70 -3.74 -19.63
C GLY A 32 -4.75 -2.91 -20.35
N LYS A 33 -6.01 -3.27 -20.11
CA LYS A 33 -7.20 -2.55 -20.61
C LYS A 33 -8.03 -1.94 -19.48
N MET A 34 -7.63 -2.17 -18.23
CA MET A 34 -8.31 -1.67 -17.06
C MET A 34 -7.93 -0.20 -16.85
N GLU A 35 -8.88 0.69 -17.08
CA GLU A 35 -8.63 2.13 -17.03
C GLU A 35 -8.55 2.66 -15.59
N THR A 36 -9.40 2.15 -14.70
CA THR A 36 -9.48 2.63 -13.31
C THR A 36 -9.77 1.49 -12.34
N VAL A 37 -9.37 1.72 -11.09
CA VAL A 37 -9.68 0.87 -9.94
C VAL A 37 -10.22 1.73 -8.82
N GLU A 38 -11.24 1.26 -8.10
CA GLU A 38 -11.77 2.01 -6.96
C GLU A 38 -11.05 1.58 -5.69
N TYR A 39 -10.76 2.55 -4.83
CA TYR A 39 -10.21 2.33 -3.50
C TYR A 39 -10.68 3.46 -2.59
N ALA A 40 -10.53 3.27 -1.28
CA ALA A 40 -10.69 4.32 -0.29
C ALA A 40 -9.42 4.38 0.55
N CYS A 41 -8.73 5.50 0.51
CA CYS A 41 -7.59 5.81 1.37
C CYS A 41 -7.99 6.83 2.43
N ASP A 42 -7.17 6.92 3.48
CA ASP A 42 -7.29 7.96 4.52
C ASP A 42 -8.69 8.03 5.16
N VAL A 43 -9.40 6.90 5.20
CA VAL A 43 -10.73 6.83 5.79
C VAL A 43 -10.57 6.86 7.31
N GLU A 44 -11.05 7.92 7.93
CA GLU A 44 -11.04 8.05 9.39
C GLU A 44 -11.85 6.91 10.04
N GLY A 45 -11.20 6.15 10.94
CA GLY A 45 -11.86 5.05 11.62
C GLY A 45 -10.90 3.95 12.07
N SER A 46 -11.48 2.88 12.62
CA SER A 46 -10.71 1.71 13.06
C SER A 46 -11.58 0.46 12.96
N ALA A 47 -11.00 -0.63 12.45
CA ALA A 47 -11.62 -1.96 12.45
C ALA A 47 -11.36 -2.75 13.75
N PHE A 48 -10.47 -2.28 14.64
CA PHE A 48 -10.30 -2.92 15.96
C PHE A 48 -11.60 -2.84 16.78
N SER A 49 -11.98 -3.98 17.35
CA SER A 49 -13.14 -4.08 18.23
C SER A 49 -13.00 -3.22 19.49
N SER A 50 -14.12 -2.64 19.93
CA SER A 50 -14.26 -2.01 21.25
C SER A 50 -14.80 -2.96 22.31
N SER A 51 -15.09 -4.21 21.93
CA SER A 51 -15.64 -5.21 22.84
C SER A 51 -14.62 -5.60 23.92
N PRO A 52 -15.02 -5.68 25.21
CA PRO A 52 -14.11 -6.04 26.29
C PRO A 52 -13.62 -7.50 26.22
N ILE A 53 -14.28 -8.34 25.43
CA ILE A 53 -13.90 -9.75 25.23
C ILE A 53 -12.94 -9.96 24.04
N ASP A 54 -12.74 -8.95 23.19
CA ASP A 54 -11.86 -9.07 22.04
C ASP A 54 -10.39 -8.93 22.45
N GLN A 55 -9.61 -9.99 22.29
CA GLN A 55 -8.21 -9.99 22.75
C GLN A 55 -7.36 -8.98 21.96
N LEU A 56 -7.55 -8.90 20.64
CA LEU A 56 -6.77 -8.03 19.76
C LEU A 56 -7.10 -6.55 20.02
N GLY A 57 -8.38 -6.19 20.09
CA GLY A 57 -8.86 -4.84 20.41
C GLY A 57 -8.45 -4.37 21.80
N ASN A 58 -8.30 -5.28 22.77
CA ASN A 58 -7.81 -4.92 24.10
C ASN A 58 -6.28 -4.92 24.24
N SER A 59 -5.56 -5.50 23.28
CA SER A 59 -4.10 -5.57 23.29
C SER A 59 -3.41 -4.21 23.08
N LYS A 60 -2.08 -4.20 23.29
CA LYS A 60 -1.20 -3.08 22.95
C LYS A 60 -0.93 -2.94 21.44
N TRP A 61 -1.32 -3.95 20.66
CA TRP A 61 -1.25 -3.95 19.20
C TRP A 61 -2.47 -3.29 18.54
N ASN A 62 -3.47 -2.88 19.34
CA ASN A 62 -4.53 -2.00 18.85
C ASN A 62 -3.94 -0.64 18.50
N LEU A 63 -3.97 -0.30 17.21
CA LEU A 63 -3.35 0.91 16.66
C LEU A 63 -3.99 2.20 17.19
N LYS A 64 -5.22 2.15 17.70
CA LYS A 64 -5.84 3.27 18.44
C LYS A 64 -5.11 3.62 19.74
N LYS A 65 -4.42 2.63 20.34
CA LYS A 65 -3.72 2.76 21.63
C LYS A 65 -2.20 2.88 21.45
N LEU A 66 -1.67 2.38 20.34
CA LEU A 66 -0.23 2.27 20.07
C LEU A 66 0.50 3.62 20.25
N SER A 67 -0.02 4.68 19.64
CA SER A 67 0.56 6.04 19.71
C SER A 67 0.63 6.61 21.13
N ARG A 68 -0.20 6.14 22.05
CA ARG A 68 -0.30 6.59 23.45
C ARG A 68 0.46 5.70 24.44
N LEU A 69 1.12 4.63 23.98
CA LEU A 69 1.89 3.76 24.87
C LEU A 69 3.10 4.50 25.49
N PRO A 70 3.60 4.08 26.66
CA PRO A 70 4.68 4.79 27.36
C PRO A 70 6.00 4.93 26.58
N LYS A 71 6.25 4.05 25.61
CA LYS A 71 7.46 4.07 24.76
C LYS A 71 7.26 4.83 23.44
N SER A 72 6.06 5.36 23.20
CA SER A 72 5.77 6.17 22.02
C SER A 72 6.09 7.64 22.29
N SER A 73 6.98 8.23 21.51
CA SER A 73 7.25 9.67 21.54
C SER A 73 6.01 10.49 21.18
N LEU A 74 5.11 9.94 20.36
CA LEU A 74 3.85 10.57 19.95
C LEU A 74 2.86 10.75 21.10
N ARG A 75 3.08 10.10 22.25
CA ARG A 75 2.22 10.25 23.43
C ARG A 75 2.16 11.70 23.93
N LEU A 76 3.22 12.47 23.70
CA LEU A 76 3.36 13.87 24.12
C LEU A 76 2.55 14.84 23.26
N LEU A 77 2.06 14.42 22.10
CA LEU A 77 1.19 15.25 21.27
C LEU A 77 -0.20 15.38 21.94
N GLU A 78 -0.59 16.62 22.21
CA GLU A 78 -1.88 16.93 22.82
C GLU A 78 -3.02 16.78 21.81
N THR A 79 -2.77 17.15 20.56
CA THR A 79 -3.72 17.09 19.46
C THR A 79 -3.74 15.71 18.79
N SER A 80 -4.92 15.30 18.34
CA SER A 80 -5.07 14.11 17.50
C SER A 80 -4.82 14.50 16.04
N ILE A 81 -3.86 13.82 15.41
CA ILE A 81 -3.50 13.97 14.01
C ILE A 81 -3.86 12.66 13.28
N PRO A 82 -4.80 12.67 12.32
CA PRO A 82 -5.11 11.51 11.48
C PRO A 82 -3.86 10.97 10.78
N GLY A 83 -3.71 9.65 10.73
CA GLY A 83 -2.55 8.97 10.12
C GLY A 83 -1.28 8.97 10.97
N VAL A 84 -1.23 9.74 12.06
CA VAL A 84 -0.05 9.83 12.95
C VAL A 84 -0.38 9.32 14.34
N THR A 85 -1.36 9.93 15.02
CA THR A 85 -1.76 9.52 16.37
C THR A 85 -3.06 8.73 16.38
N ALA A 86 -3.87 8.87 15.32
CA ALA A 86 -5.10 8.14 15.11
C ALA A 86 -4.99 7.31 13.82
N PRO A 87 -5.37 6.02 13.84
CA PRO A 87 -5.26 5.16 12.66
C PRO A 87 -6.25 5.60 11.56
N MET A 88 -5.87 5.34 10.31
CA MET A 88 -6.74 5.46 9.13
C MET A 88 -6.94 4.10 8.47
N LEU A 89 -8.04 3.93 7.77
CA LEU A 89 -8.38 2.71 7.05
C LEU A 89 -8.05 2.88 5.57
N TYR A 90 -7.35 1.90 5.00
CA TYR A 90 -7.18 1.76 3.56
C TYR A 90 -7.97 0.54 3.09
N ILE A 91 -8.84 0.75 2.10
CA ILE A 91 -9.77 -0.23 1.56
C ILE A 91 -9.53 -0.31 0.05
N GLY A 92 -8.88 -1.37 -0.40
CA GLY A 92 -8.61 -1.61 -1.82
C GLY A 92 -9.38 -2.80 -2.37
N MET A 93 -9.56 -2.83 -3.69
CA MET A 93 -9.97 -4.03 -4.44
C MET A 93 -8.80 -4.58 -5.27
N LEU A 94 -9.07 -5.59 -6.09
CA LEU A 94 -8.07 -6.15 -7.01
C LEU A 94 -7.38 -5.04 -7.81
N PHE A 95 -6.04 -5.00 -7.76
CA PHE A 95 -5.16 -4.05 -8.44
C PHE A 95 -5.22 -2.60 -7.93
N SER A 96 -5.93 -2.32 -6.84
CA SER A 96 -5.74 -1.06 -6.10
C SER A 96 -4.30 -1.02 -5.61
N HIS A 97 -3.64 0.11 -5.72
CA HIS A 97 -2.23 0.25 -5.34
C HIS A 97 -1.97 1.59 -4.69
N VAL A 98 -0.92 1.63 -3.89
CA VAL A 98 -0.41 2.84 -3.23
C VAL A 98 1.10 2.86 -3.42
N ALA A 99 1.60 3.94 -3.99
CA ALA A 99 3.02 4.14 -4.28
C ALA A 99 3.51 5.46 -3.65
N LEU A 100 3.23 5.61 -2.36
CA LEU A 100 3.66 6.78 -1.59
C LEU A 100 5.19 6.84 -1.58
N GLU A 101 5.74 8.01 -1.90
CA GLU A 101 7.19 8.29 -1.96
C GLU A 101 7.97 7.50 -3.03
N PHE A 102 7.36 6.57 -3.76
CA PHE A 102 8.03 5.82 -4.85
C PHE A 102 8.71 6.75 -5.86
N GLU A 103 8.09 7.89 -6.14
CA GLU A 103 8.65 8.94 -7.00
C GLU A 103 10.07 9.37 -6.59
N ARG A 104 10.39 9.36 -5.29
CA ARG A 104 11.70 9.77 -4.79
C ARG A 104 12.78 8.78 -5.17
N VAL A 105 12.63 7.48 -4.88
CA VAL A 105 13.60 6.46 -5.31
C VAL A 105 13.76 6.46 -6.82
N VAL A 106 12.65 6.55 -7.57
CA VAL A 106 12.72 6.55 -9.03
C VAL A 106 13.49 7.77 -9.54
N ARG A 107 13.22 8.96 -8.99
CA ARG A 107 13.97 10.18 -9.33
C ARG A 107 15.47 9.96 -9.12
N GLU A 108 15.84 9.59 -7.90
CA GLU A 108 17.23 9.58 -7.46
C GLU A 108 18.05 8.47 -8.13
N HIS A 109 17.46 7.30 -8.36
CA HIS A 109 18.22 6.11 -8.78
C HIS A 109 17.98 5.69 -10.22
N VAL A 110 16.83 6.02 -10.81
CA VAL A 110 16.47 5.63 -12.18
C VAL A 110 16.59 6.82 -13.12
N TYR A 111 15.87 7.91 -12.86
CA TYR A 111 15.86 9.05 -13.78
C TYR A 111 17.14 9.88 -13.76
N THR A 112 17.82 10.02 -12.61
CA THR A 112 19.09 10.75 -12.55
C THR A 112 20.14 10.09 -13.46
N ASN A 113 20.14 8.76 -13.57
CA ASN A 113 21.03 8.02 -14.46
C ASN A 113 20.64 8.11 -15.95
N ILE A 114 19.35 8.32 -16.26
CA ILE A 114 18.82 8.35 -17.64
C ILE A 114 18.80 9.78 -18.22
N LEU A 115 18.48 10.80 -17.41
CA LEU A 115 18.26 12.20 -17.84
C LEU A 115 19.48 13.10 -17.67
N SER A 116 20.61 12.56 -17.22
CA SER A 116 21.90 13.28 -17.16
C SER A 116 22.45 13.71 -18.54
N SER A 117 21.76 13.41 -19.66
CA SER A 117 22.23 13.74 -21.01
C SER A 117 21.60 15.00 -21.64
N ASP A 118 20.47 15.52 -21.18
CA ASP A 118 19.90 16.75 -21.75
C ASP A 118 19.11 17.54 -20.68
N GLY A 119 19.58 18.75 -20.39
CA GLY A 119 19.18 19.57 -19.25
C GLY A 119 17.80 20.20 -19.34
N GLU A 120 16.75 19.46 -18.98
CA GLU A 120 15.43 20.01 -18.66
C GLU A 120 14.96 19.59 -17.26
N ASP A 121 15.46 20.31 -16.25
CA ASP A 121 15.06 20.20 -14.83
C ASP A 121 13.54 20.41 -14.61
N GLY A 122 12.82 20.98 -15.58
CA GLY A 122 11.37 21.26 -15.51
C GLY A 122 10.45 20.16 -16.03
N ALA A 123 10.94 19.15 -16.77
CA ALA A 123 10.10 18.06 -17.27
C ALA A 123 9.70 17.07 -16.16
N PHE A 124 10.51 16.98 -15.11
CA PHE A 124 10.27 16.10 -13.97
C PHE A 124 9.13 16.58 -13.06
N ASP A 125 9.01 17.90 -12.83
CA ASP A 125 7.86 18.51 -12.12
C ASP A 125 6.52 18.25 -12.82
N VAL A 126 6.55 17.98 -14.14
CA VAL A 126 5.37 17.62 -14.94
C VAL A 126 5.06 16.11 -14.88
N LEU A 127 6.04 15.29 -14.49
CA LEU A 127 5.91 13.85 -14.28
C LEU A 127 5.53 13.50 -12.83
N LEU A 128 5.82 14.40 -11.87
CA LEU A 128 5.31 14.37 -10.50
C LEU A 128 3.77 14.33 -10.55
N GLY A 129 3.17 13.24 -10.08
CA GLY A 129 1.73 12.97 -10.16
C GLY A 129 1.25 12.22 -11.41
N LYS A 130 2.14 11.86 -12.34
CA LYS A 130 1.85 10.99 -13.50
C LYS A 130 2.52 9.61 -13.38
N ILE A 131 2.80 9.18 -12.15
CA ILE A 131 3.49 7.92 -11.84
C ILE A 131 2.88 6.78 -12.65
N THR A 132 3.66 6.27 -13.60
CA THR A 132 3.40 4.96 -14.17
C THR A 132 4.23 3.99 -13.34
N LEU A 133 3.55 3.14 -12.58
CA LEU A 133 4.23 2.07 -11.86
C LEU A 133 5.06 1.25 -12.85
N PHE A 134 6.21 0.75 -12.39
CA PHE A 134 7.02 -0.17 -13.17
C PHE A 134 7.51 -1.32 -12.30
N PRO A 135 7.79 -2.50 -12.90
CA PRO A 135 8.09 -3.66 -12.10
C PRO A 135 9.43 -3.52 -11.37
N PRO A 136 9.59 -4.07 -10.15
CA PRO A 136 10.74 -3.78 -9.30
C PRO A 136 12.07 -4.31 -9.84
N ASN A 137 12.07 -5.13 -10.90
CA ASN A 137 13.29 -5.55 -11.58
C ASN A 137 14.09 -4.36 -12.12
N ILE A 138 13.43 -3.27 -12.51
CA ILE A 138 14.11 -2.06 -12.98
C ILE A 138 14.95 -1.44 -11.84
N LEU A 139 14.48 -1.48 -10.60
CA LEU A 139 15.24 -1.03 -9.42
C LEU A 139 16.44 -1.95 -9.16
N LEU A 140 16.24 -3.27 -9.24
CA LEU A 140 17.31 -4.25 -9.08
C LEU A 140 18.41 -4.10 -10.14
N GLU A 141 18.04 -3.78 -11.39
CA GLU A 141 18.97 -3.49 -12.48
C GLU A 141 19.84 -2.24 -12.21
N HIS A 142 19.34 -1.30 -11.40
CA HIS A 142 20.05 -0.10 -10.94
C HIS A 142 20.66 -0.27 -9.54
N GLU A 143 20.88 -1.51 -9.10
CA GLU A 143 21.49 -1.86 -7.80
C GLU A 143 20.72 -1.34 -6.58
N VAL A 144 19.44 -1.01 -6.73
CA VAL A 144 18.56 -0.62 -5.63
C VAL A 144 17.99 -1.89 -4.98
N PRO A 145 18.21 -2.13 -3.67
CA PRO A 145 17.73 -3.33 -3.02
C PRO A 145 16.21 -3.31 -2.88
N VAL A 146 15.55 -4.37 -3.37
CA VAL A 146 14.10 -4.54 -3.27
C VAL A 146 13.78 -5.73 -2.36
N TYR A 147 12.86 -5.52 -1.43
CA TYR A 147 12.33 -6.57 -0.55
C TYR A 147 10.82 -6.69 -0.76
N LYS A 148 10.32 -7.93 -0.71
CA LYS A 148 8.90 -8.22 -0.91
C LYS A 148 8.30 -8.88 0.33
N VAL A 149 7.09 -8.46 0.68
CA VAL A 149 6.24 -9.08 1.71
C VAL A 149 4.84 -9.30 1.15
N VAL A 150 4.21 -10.43 1.46
CA VAL A 150 2.80 -10.72 1.13
C VAL A 150 2.02 -10.75 2.43
N GLN A 151 1.28 -9.68 2.74
CA GLN A 151 0.48 -9.59 3.94
C GLN A 151 -0.79 -10.44 3.84
N LYS A 152 -1.13 -11.12 4.93
CA LYS A 152 -2.41 -11.82 5.12
C LYS A 152 -3.20 -11.24 6.29
N PRO A 153 -4.53 -11.48 6.35
CA PRO A 153 -5.34 -11.04 7.48
C PRO A 153 -4.76 -11.50 8.83
N GLY A 154 -4.60 -10.56 9.76
CA GLY A 154 -4.02 -10.80 11.08
C GLY A 154 -2.51 -10.55 11.19
N GLU A 155 -1.84 -10.22 10.08
CA GLU A 155 -0.42 -9.85 10.08
C GLU A 155 -0.24 -8.32 10.12
N PHE A 156 0.81 -7.86 10.81
CA PHE A 156 1.23 -6.46 10.83
C PHE A 156 2.47 -6.27 9.95
N ILE A 157 2.47 -5.20 9.16
CA ILE A 157 3.67 -4.70 8.48
C ILE A 157 4.16 -3.48 9.25
N ILE A 158 5.47 -3.42 9.52
CA ILE A 158 6.11 -2.27 10.14
C ILE A 158 7.15 -1.75 9.17
N THR A 159 7.02 -0.49 8.78
CA THR A 159 7.98 0.22 7.94
C THR A 159 8.84 1.13 8.81
N PHE A 160 10.13 1.24 8.46
CA PHE A 160 11.06 2.15 9.12
C PHE A 160 11.17 3.43 8.30
N SER A 161 11.44 4.57 8.95
CA SER A 161 11.40 5.92 8.37
C SER A 161 12.35 6.15 7.18
N THR A 162 13.25 5.22 6.88
CA THR A 162 14.17 5.27 5.74
C THR A 162 13.80 4.28 4.63
N VAL A 163 12.69 3.57 4.75
CA VAL A 163 12.24 2.56 3.77
C VAL A 163 11.10 3.14 2.94
N GLU A 164 11.27 3.12 1.63
CA GLU A 164 10.21 3.45 0.68
C GLU A 164 9.38 2.21 0.36
N THR A 165 8.07 2.41 0.19
CA THR A 165 7.13 1.29 0.05
C THR A 165 6.16 1.50 -1.10
N MET A 166 6.05 0.47 -1.92
CA MET A 166 4.99 0.31 -2.91
C MET A 166 4.14 -0.89 -2.50
N THR A 167 2.82 -0.68 -2.45
CA THR A 167 1.86 -1.71 -2.02
C THR A 167 0.81 -1.93 -3.11
N GLU A 168 0.52 -3.20 -3.40
CA GLU A 168 -0.61 -3.61 -4.25
C GLU A 168 -1.63 -4.42 -3.43
N ALA A 169 -2.90 -4.22 -3.72
CA ALA A 169 -3.99 -4.99 -3.16
C ALA A 169 -4.39 -6.11 -4.12
N SER A 170 -4.17 -7.35 -3.71
CA SER A 170 -4.43 -8.54 -4.53
C SER A 170 -5.89 -9.04 -4.46
N MET A 171 -6.65 -8.74 -3.39
CA MET A 171 -8.10 -9.00 -3.28
C MET A 171 -8.67 -8.52 -1.92
N ILE A 172 -9.97 -8.24 -1.82
CA ILE A 172 -10.75 -8.35 -0.57
C ILE A 172 -11.20 -9.81 -0.43
N CYS A 173 -10.63 -10.57 0.51
CA CYS A 173 -11.00 -11.97 0.68
C CYS A 173 -12.50 -12.14 0.97
N SER A 174 -13.12 -13.09 0.27
CA SER A 174 -14.51 -13.54 0.39
C SER A 174 -14.78 -14.28 1.71
N GLY A 175 -14.68 -13.56 2.83
CA GLY A 175 -14.90 -14.10 4.18
C GLY A 175 -15.47 -13.09 5.17
N GLY A 176 -16.14 -12.03 4.71
CA GLY A 176 -16.73 -11.01 5.58
C GLY A 176 -15.73 -10.07 6.27
N GLY A 177 -14.43 -10.28 6.06
CA GLY A 177 -13.37 -9.37 6.48
C GLY A 177 -12.99 -8.41 5.37
N LEU A 178 -13.21 -7.11 5.58
CA LEU A 178 -12.50 -6.09 4.82
C LEU A 178 -10.99 -6.33 5.05
N ASN A 179 -10.20 -6.45 3.97
CA ASN A 179 -8.76 -6.28 4.08
C ASN A 179 -8.52 -4.79 4.27
N VAL A 180 -8.51 -4.38 5.54
CA VAL A 180 -8.05 -3.06 5.93
C VAL A 180 -6.53 -3.15 5.97
N LEU A 181 -5.88 -2.52 5.01
CA LEU A 181 -4.49 -2.16 5.20
C LEU A 181 -4.50 -1.03 6.24
N VAL A 182 -3.97 -1.30 7.43
CA VAL A 182 -3.66 -0.22 8.37
C VAL A 182 -2.17 0.00 8.23
N VAL A 183 -1.81 1.11 7.59
CA VAL A 183 -0.46 1.68 7.69
C VAL A 183 -0.41 2.49 8.98
#